data_AF-A0A7V5PNN5-F1
#
_entry.id   AF-A0A7V5PNN5-F1
#
_cell.length_a   1.000
_cell.length_b   1.000
_cell.length_c   1.000
_cell.angle_alpha   90.00
_cell.angle_beta   90.00
_cell.angle_gamma   90.00
#
_symmetry.space_group_name_H-M   'P 1'
#
loop_
_entity.id
_entity.type
_entity.pdbx_description
1 polymer ?
#
loop_
_entity_poly.entity_id
_entity_poly.type
_entity_poly.pdbx_seq_one_letter_code
_entity_poly.pdbx_strand_id
1 'polypeptide(L)'
;MRKSGYFIFPLLILLLATACRQKPKEALSRGDFVALYSRMLVIQKLPVPEKERIVRIKKLLKEYHISEEQFLAQKERHKNDVDFWLDVYKQSRDRLEEQIQEIYKKRKERKATKPKPKTESRKMFLPDIKKKKPVVK
;
A
#
# COMPACT_ATOMS: atom_id res chain seq x y z
N MET A 1 44.16 16.05 -51.99
CA MET A 1 44.34 15.99 -50.52
C MET A 1 43.01 16.21 -49.82
N ARG A 2 42.28 15.15 -49.45
CA ARG A 2 40.99 15.25 -48.74
C ARG A 2 41.20 14.96 -47.26
N LYS A 3 41.37 16.01 -46.45
CA LYS A 3 41.49 15.94 -44.98
C LYS A 3 40.10 16.05 -44.34
N SER A 4 39.18 15.13 -44.66
CA SER A 4 37.79 15.19 -44.18
C SER A 4 37.38 13.99 -43.32
N GLY A 5 38.35 13.22 -42.81
CA GLY A 5 38.09 12.00 -42.04
C GLY A 5 38.16 12.12 -40.52
N TYR A 6 38.66 13.23 -39.97
CA TYR A 6 38.99 13.32 -38.53
C TYR A 6 37.92 13.99 -37.65
N PHE A 7 36.82 14.50 -38.22
CA PHE A 7 35.76 15.16 -37.43
C PHE A 7 34.69 14.20 -36.88
N ILE A 8 34.62 12.96 -37.37
CA ILE A 8 33.61 11.98 -36.95
C ILE A 8 33.98 11.33 -35.60
N PHE A 9 35.28 11.14 -35.36
CA PHE A 9 35.80 10.49 -34.15
C PHE A 9 35.51 11.27 -32.84
N PRO A 10 35.71 12.60 -32.74
CA PRO A 10 35.37 13.33 -31.51
C PRO A 10 33.85 13.41 -31.27
N LEU A 11 33.03 13.41 -32.33
CA LEU A 11 31.57 13.44 -32.21
C LEU A 11 31.03 12.12 -31.60
N LEU A 12 31.65 10.99 -31.98
CA LEU A 12 31.30 9.69 -31.40
C LEU A 12 31.70 9.60 -29.92
N ILE A 13 32.89 10.09 -29.56
CA ILE A 13 33.36 10.13 -28.16
C ILE A 13 32.47 11.04 -27.30
N LEU A 14 32.01 12.17 -27.85
CA LEU A 14 31.08 13.08 -27.15
C LEU A 14 29.70 12.43 -26.92
N LEU A 15 29.19 11.65 -27.89
CA LEU A 15 27.95 10.88 -27.75
C LEU A 15 28.06 9.73 -26.72
N LEU A 16 29.23 9.10 -26.59
CA LEU A 16 29.50 8.11 -25.55
C LEU A 16 29.60 8.73 -24.14
N ALA A 17 30.14 9.94 -24.03
CA ALA A 17 30.27 10.64 -22.75
C ALA A 17 28.91 11.09 -22.17
N THR A 18 27.93 11.42 -23.01
CA THR A 18 26.58 11.80 -22.55
C THR A 18 25.74 10.61 -22.10
N ALA A 19 26.02 9.39 -22.59
CA ALA A 19 25.35 8.16 -22.17
C ALA A 19 25.72 7.69 -20.75
N CYS A 20 26.85 8.15 -20.20
CA CYS A 20 27.32 7.77 -18.86
C CYS A 20 26.82 8.69 -17.72
N ARG A 21 25.83 9.56 -17.96
CA ARG A 21 25.10 10.25 -16.88
C ARG A 21 23.88 9.45 -16.44
N GLN A 22 24.07 8.19 -16.04
CA GLN A 22 23.06 7.54 -15.20
C GLN A 22 23.08 8.26 -13.85
N LYS A 23 22.09 9.13 -13.64
CA LYS A 23 21.83 9.73 -12.33
C LYS A 23 21.90 8.62 -11.28
N PRO A 24 22.63 8.78 -10.17
CA PRO A 24 22.58 7.81 -9.09
C PRO A 24 21.10 7.69 -8.72
N LYS A 25 20.52 6.50 -8.96
CA LYS A 25 19.16 6.19 -8.52
C LYS A 25 19.16 6.49 -7.02
N GLU A 26 18.39 7.51 -6.63
CA GLU A 26 18.40 8.06 -5.27
C GLU A 26 18.31 6.91 -4.27
N ALA A 27 19.24 6.90 -3.32
CA ALA A 27 19.23 5.91 -2.25
C ALA A 27 17.91 6.03 -1.50
N LEU A 28 17.22 4.90 -1.33
CA LEU A 28 15.96 4.85 -0.62
C LEU A 28 16.13 5.46 0.77
N SER A 29 15.38 6.53 1.06
CA SER A 29 15.44 7.16 2.37
C SER A 29 15.03 6.15 3.45
N ARG A 30 15.64 6.24 4.64
CA ARG A 30 15.34 5.31 5.74
C ARG A 30 13.86 5.35 6.13
N GLY A 31 13.25 6.55 6.16
CA GLY A 31 11.84 6.72 6.47
C GLY A 31 10.92 6.07 5.44
N ASP A 32 11.25 6.20 4.16
CA ASP A 32 10.49 5.56 3.07
C ASP A 32 10.65 4.05 3.10
N PHE A 33 11.85 3.53 3.43
CA PHE A 33 12.05 2.10 3.62
C PHE A 33 11.17 1.53 4.74
N VAL A 34 11.12 2.20 5.90
CA VAL A 34 10.26 1.79 7.03
C VAL A 34 8.78 1.83 6.64
N ALA A 35 8.34 2.91 5.99
CA ALA A 35 6.96 3.07 5.55
C ALA A 35 6.55 2.03 4.50
N LEU A 36 7.46 1.70 3.58
CA LEU A 36 7.27 0.65 2.58
C LEU A 36 7.26 -0.74 3.24
N TYR A 37 8.23 -1.04 4.09
CA TYR A 37 8.40 -2.33 4.77
C TYR A 37 7.20 -2.67 5.65
N SER A 38 6.75 -1.73 6.48
CA SER A 38 5.54 -1.88 7.31
C SER A 38 4.29 -2.22 6.48
N ARG A 39 4.07 -1.53 5.35
CA ARG A 39 2.95 -1.83 4.44
C ARG A 39 3.10 -3.18 3.75
N MET A 40 4.32 -3.57 3.39
CA MET A 40 4.59 -4.90 2.83
C MET A 40 4.25 -6.01 3.83
N LEU A 41 4.61 -5.85 5.11
CA LEU A 41 4.25 -6.81 6.16
C LEU A 41 2.73 -7.00 6.27
N VAL A 42 1.97 -5.90 6.21
CA VAL A 42 0.50 -5.97 6.20
C VAL A 42 0.01 -6.76 4.99
N ILE A 43 0.49 -6.46 3.79
CA ILE A 43 0.11 -7.16 2.56
C ILE A 43 0.44 -8.66 2.65
N GLN A 44 1.58 -9.04 3.23
CA GLN A 44 1.98 -10.43 3.41
C GLN A 44 1.09 -11.20 4.39
N LYS A 45 0.46 -10.51 5.34
CA LYS A 45 -0.45 -11.11 6.31
C LYS A 45 -1.92 -11.11 5.86
N LEU A 46 -2.25 -10.49 4.72
CA LEU A 46 -3.61 -10.51 4.19
C LEU A 46 -3.99 -11.94 3.72
N PRO A 47 -5.20 -12.42 4.05
CA PRO A 47 -5.72 -13.71 3.58
C PRO A 47 -6.22 -13.59 2.13
N VAL A 48 -5.30 -13.27 1.22
CA VAL A 48 -5.55 -13.13 -0.23
C VAL A 48 -4.66 -14.08 -1.03
N PRO A 49 -5.08 -14.50 -2.24
CA PRO A 49 -4.26 -15.31 -3.13
C PRO A 49 -2.90 -14.66 -3.41
N GLU A 50 -1.88 -15.50 -3.61
CA GLU A 50 -0.50 -15.04 -3.86
C GLU A 50 -0.41 -14.09 -5.07
N LYS A 51 -1.14 -14.39 -6.16
CA LYS A 51 -1.18 -13.54 -7.34
C LYS A 51 -1.64 -12.11 -7.01
N GLU A 52 -2.67 -11.96 -6.19
CA GLU A 52 -3.16 -10.65 -5.75
C GLU A 52 -2.17 -9.95 -4.83
N ARG A 53 -1.49 -10.71 -3.97
CA ARG A 53 -0.45 -10.19 -3.09
C ARG A 53 0.71 -9.58 -3.88
N ILE A 54 1.18 -10.27 -4.91
CA ILE A 54 2.24 -9.77 -5.82
C ILE A 54 1.78 -8.47 -6.50
N VAL A 55 0.55 -8.42 -6.99
CA VAL A 55 0.00 -7.20 -7.61
C VAL A 55 -0.02 -6.03 -6.62
N ARG A 56 -0.43 -6.27 -5.37
CA ARG A 56 -0.44 -5.26 -4.31
C ARG A 56 0.97 -4.79 -3.96
N ILE A 57 1.95 -5.69 -3.86
CA ILE A 57 3.36 -5.34 -3.62
C ILE A 57 3.92 -4.50 -4.78
N LYS A 58 3.68 -4.89 -6.03
CA LYS A 58 4.11 -4.13 -7.22
C LYS A 58 3.48 -2.74 -7.26
N LYS A 59 2.20 -2.63 -6.92
CA LYS A 59 1.52 -1.33 -6.82
C LYS A 59 2.16 -0.47 -5.72
N LEU A 60 2.43 -1.05 -4.56
CA LEU A 60 3.06 -0.37 -3.44
C LEU A 60 4.46 0.15 -3.81
N LEU A 61 5.29 -0.66 -4.47
CA LEU A 61 6.61 -0.22 -4.94
C LEU A 61 6.51 0.99 -5.90
N LYS A 62 5.53 0.97 -6.81
CA LYS A 62 5.25 2.10 -7.70
C LYS A 62 4.82 3.37 -6.96
N GLU A 63 4.03 3.25 -5.89
CA GLU A 63 3.59 4.40 -5.07
C GLU A 63 4.77 5.14 -4.43
N TYR A 64 5.85 4.43 -4.10
CA TYR A 64 7.06 5.01 -3.52
C TYR A 64 8.13 5.32 -4.57
N HIS A 65 7.84 5.14 -5.86
CA HIS A 65 8.81 5.33 -6.96
C HIS A 65 10.10 4.50 -6.80
N ILE A 66 9.98 3.30 -6.22
CA ILE A 66 11.11 2.40 -5.94
C ILE A 66 11.03 1.16 -6.83
N SER A 67 12.16 0.74 -7.40
CA SER A 67 12.25 -0.56 -8.07
C SER A 67 12.39 -1.70 -7.06
N GLU A 68 11.93 -2.89 -7.43
CA GLU A 68 12.12 -4.10 -6.61
C GLU A 68 13.60 -4.34 -6.28
N GLU A 69 14.48 -4.13 -7.25
CA GLU A 69 15.94 -4.23 -7.09
C GLU A 69 16.49 -3.26 -6.03
N GLN A 70 16.01 -2.02 -5.98
CA GLN A 70 16.45 -1.03 -4.99
C GLN A 70 16.04 -1.44 -3.58
N PHE A 71 14.81 -1.94 -3.43
CA PHE A 71 14.33 -2.44 -2.15
C PHE A 71 15.13 -3.67 -1.69
N LEU A 72 15.37 -4.62 -2.59
CA LEU A 72 16.18 -5.81 -2.31
C LEU A 72 17.63 -5.45 -1.99
N ALA A 73 18.23 -4.49 -2.70
CA ALA A 73 19.58 -4.00 -2.44
C ALA A 73 19.69 -3.38 -1.04
N GLN A 74 18.71 -2.57 -0.62
CA GLN A 74 18.67 -2.01 0.73
C GLN A 74 18.54 -3.10 1.80
N LYS A 75 17.68 -4.10 1.54
CA LYS A 75 17.52 -5.26 2.43
C LYS A 75 18.81 -6.08 2.55
N GLU A 76 19.49 -6.35 1.44
CA GLU A 76 20.72 -7.14 1.42
C GLU A 76 21.88 -6.38 2.09
N ARG A 77 21.98 -5.06 1.85
CA ARG A 77 22.98 -4.19 2.49
C ARG A 77 22.94 -4.29 4.02
N HIS A 78 21.74 -4.37 4.59
CA HIS A 78 21.54 -4.43 6.04
C HIS A 78 21.21 -5.83 6.56
N LYS A 79 21.39 -6.90 5.78
CA LYS A 79 20.97 -8.26 6.15
C LYS A 79 21.50 -8.74 7.51
N ASN A 80 22.73 -8.38 7.85
CA ASN A 80 23.39 -8.76 9.09
C ASN A 80 23.47 -7.61 10.11
N ASP A 81 22.81 -6.48 9.84
CA ASP A 81 22.81 -5.30 10.70
C ASP A 81 21.62 -5.37 11.66
N VAL A 82 21.85 -5.95 12.84
CA VAL A 82 20.82 -6.20 13.84
C VAL A 82 20.20 -4.90 14.34
N ASP A 83 21.01 -3.88 14.60
CA ASP A 83 20.54 -2.60 15.12
C ASP A 83 19.65 -1.87 14.11
N PHE A 84 20.01 -1.93 12.82
CA PHE A 84 19.15 -1.42 11.76
C PHE A 84 17.79 -2.11 11.75
N TRP A 85 17.74 -3.45 11.83
CA TRP A 85 16.47 -4.17 11.82
C TRP A 85 15.64 -3.92 13.07
N LEU A 86 16.25 -3.88 14.26
CA LEU A 86 15.54 -3.54 15.50
C LEU A 86 14.85 -2.18 15.39
N ASP A 87 15.56 -1.19 14.84
CA ASP A 87 14.99 0.13 14.60
C ASP A 87 13.87 0.11 13.55
N VAL A 88 14.09 -0.56 12.40
CA VAL A 88 13.06 -0.71 11.36
C VAL A 88 11.80 -1.37 11.91
N TYR A 89 11.93 -2.43 12.71
CA TYR A 89 10.80 -3.10 13.35
C TYR A 89 10.10 -2.21 14.37
N LYS A 90 10.86 -1.50 15.21
CA LYS A 90 10.30 -0.56 16.19
C LYS A 90 9.48 0.52 15.48
N GLN A 91 10.06 1.21 14.50
CA GLN A 91 9.34 2.25 13.77
C GLN A 91 8.16 1.70 12.95
N SER A 92 8.29 0.51 12.38
CA SER A 92 7.19 -0.15 11.67
C SER A 92 6.02 -0.46 12.61
N ARG A 93 6.30 -0.93 13.82
CA ARG A 93 5.28 -1.20 14.85
C ARG A 93 4.58 0.08 15.27
N ASP A 94 5.36 1.11 15.63
CA ASP A 94 4.82 2.38 16.12
C ASP A 94 3.90 3.02 15.05
N ARG A 95 4.30 2.97 13.77
CA ARG A 95 3.47 3.44 12.64
C ARG A 95 2.17 2.63 12.45
N LEU A 96 2.22 1.31 12.62
CA LEU A 96 1.03 0.48 12.53
C LEU A 96 0.07 0.74 13.69
N GLU A 97 0.60 0.98 14.90
CA GLU A 97 -0.19 1.32 16.07
C GLU A 97 -0.91 2.67 15.90
N GLU A 98 -0.21 3.69 15.40
CA GLU A 98 -0.82 4.98 15.04
C GLU A 98 -1.97 4.81 14.04
N GLN A 99 -1.78 4.01 12.99
CA GLN A 99 -2.83 3.72 12.00
C GLN A 99 -4.03 3.02 12.63
N ILE A 100 -3.80 2.09 13.55
CA ILE A 100 -4.86 1.39 14.29
C ILE A 100 -5.66 2.40 15.13
N GLN A 101 -4.98 3.28 15.88
CA GLN A 101 -5.63 4.30 16.70
C GLN A 101 -6.47 5.27 15.86
N GLU A 102 -5.94 5.72 14.71
CA GLU A 102 -6.71 6.54 13.77
C GLU A 102 -7.97 5.85 13.27
N ILE A 103 -7.88 4.56 12.92
CA ILE A 103 -9.03 3.78 12.46
C ILE A 103 -10.08 3.68 13.57
N TYR A 104 -9.67 3.44 14.82
CA TYR A 104 -10.57 3.42 15.96
C TYR A 104 -11.26 4.76 16.19
N LYS A 105 -10.51 5.87 16.14
CA LYS A 105 -11.05 7.23 16.29
C LYS A 105 -12.08 7.54 15.19
N LYS A 106 -11.73 7.31 13.92
CA LYS A 106 -12.63 7.49 12.77
C LYS A 106 -13.90 6.64 12.88
N ARG A 107 -13.80 5.41 13.41
CA ARG A 107 -14.97 4.54 13.65
C ARG A 107 -15.86 5.06 14.77
N LYS A 108 -15.29 5.61 15.85
CA LYS A 108 -16.06 6.20 16.97
C LYS A 108 -16.84 7.43 16.50
N GLU A 109 -16.21 8.31 15.73
CA GLU A 109 -16.83 9.52 15.15
C GLU A 109 -17.98 9.17 14.19
N ARG A 110 -17.81 8.15 13.34
CA ARG A 110 -18.87 7.66 12.44
C ARG A 110 -20.05 7.03 13.17
N LYS A 111 -19.83 6.43 14.35
CA LYS A 111 -20.92 5.89 15.18
C LYS A 111 -21.68 7.00 15.92
N ALA A 112 -21.00 8.09 16.30
CA ALA A 112 -21.63 9.24 16.95
C ALA A 112 -22.49 10.09 15.99
N THR A 113 -22.17 10.10 14.69
CA THR A 113 -22.85 10.92 13.69
C THR A 113 -23.96 10.21 12.91
N LYS A 114 -24.18 8.90 13.11
CA LYS A 114 -25.35 8.23 12.53
C LYS A 114 -26.61 8.63 13.31
N PRO A 115 -27.59 9.31 12.69
CA PRO A 115 -28.87 9.57 13.35
C PRO A 115 -29.50 8.23 13.73
N LYS A 116 -30.02 8.14 14.97
CA LYS A 116 -30.84 7.00 15.40
C LYS A 116 -31.91 6.78 14.31
N PRO A 117 -32.08 5.56 13.77
CA PRO A 117 -33.25 5.28 12.96
C PRO A 117 -34.45 5.66 13.81
N LYS A 118 -35.28 6.61 13.33
CA LYS A 118 -36.59 6.86 13.94
C LYS A 118 -37.26 5.50 13.97
N THR A 119 -37.41 4.94 15.15
CA THR A 119 -38.27 3.79 15.38
C THR A 119 -39.67 4.29 15.03
N GLU A 120 -40.06 4.13 13.76
CA GLU A 120 -41.45 4.13 13.41
C GLU A 120 -42.06 3.01 14.24
N SER A 121 -42.81 3.40 15.27
CA SER A 121 -43.80 2.56 15.91
C SER A 121 -44.69 2.03 14.81
N ARG A 122 -44.29 0.90 14.23
CA ARG A 122 -45.07 0.08 13.32
C ARG A 122 -46.24 -0.39 14.17
N LYS A 123 -47.31 0.39 14.17
CA LYS A 123 -48.62 -0.03 14.66
C LYS A 123 -48.86 -1.39 14.02
N MET A 124 -48.87 -2.44 14.86
CA MET A 124 -49.25 -3.78 14.44
C MET A 124 -50.68 -3.67 13.94
N PHE A 125 -50.86 -3.52 12.63
CA PHE A 125 -52.10 -3.90 11.98
C PHE A 125 -52.12 -5.43 11.99
N LEU A 126 -52.70 -5.99 13.04
CA LEU A 126 -53.23 -7.35 13.03
C LEU A 126 -54.42 -7.34 12.07
N PRO A 127 -54.40 -8.10 10.96
CA PRO A 127 -55.60 -8.28 10.16
C PRO A 127 -56.62 -9.11 10.97
N ASP A 128 -57.84 -8.60 11.09
CA ASP A 128 -58.98 -9.32 11.64
C ASP A 128 -59.20 -10.64 10.90
N ILE A 129 -58.84 -11.75 11.54
CA ILE A 129 -59.14 -13.08 11.04
C ILE A 129 -60.64 -13.33 11.31
N LYS A 130 -61.46 -13.06 10.29
CA LYS A 130 -62.87 -13.45 10.27
C LYS A 130 -62.96 -14.98 10.40
N LYS A 131 -63.47 -15.45 11.54
CA LYS A 131 -63.83 -16.84 11.80
C LYS A 131 -64.92 -17.29 10.79
N LYS A 132 -64.57 -18.13 9.83
CA LYS A 132 -65.55 -18.92 9.06
C LYS A 132 -65.99 -20.12 9.91
N LYS A 133 -67.29 -20.23 10.15
CA LYS A 133 -67.93 -21.41 10.77
C LYS A 133 -67.81 -22.62 9.82
N PRO A 134 -67.60 -23.85 10.33
CA PRO A 134 -67.70 -25.05 9.51
C PRO A 134 -69.16 -25.35 9.18
N VAL A 135 -69.44 -25.54 7.88
CA VAL A 135 -70.67 -26.15 7.41
C VAL A 135 -70.48 -27.66 7.49
N VAL A 136 -71.25 -28.30 8.37
CA VAL A 136 -71.39 -29.75 8.43
C VAL A 136 -72.31 -30.19 7.30
N LYS A 137 -71.84 -31.12 6.46
CA LYS A 137 -72.67 -32.00 5.65
C LYS A 137 -72.05 -33.38 5.67
#